data_AF-A0A654AB58-F1
#
_entry.id   AF-A0A654AB58-F1
#
_cell.length_a   1.000
_cell.length_b   1.000
_cell.length_c   1.000
_cell.angle_alpha   90.00
_cell.angle_beta   90.00
_cell.angle_gamma   90.00
#
_symmetry.space_group_name_H-M   'P 1'
#
loop_
_entity.id
_entity.type
_entity.pdbx_description
1 polymer ?
#
loop_
_entity_poly.entity_id
_entity_poly.type
_entity_poly.pdbx_seq_one_letter_code
_entity_poly.pdbx_strand_id
1 'polypeptide(L)'
;MASHDIIARLTAEMAAAAEAQDFERAAALRNEIAVRRQAAGGDAADADFAGLKRQQPGAMGIGSERPKRDAPEGWKPPKKPDPMTTGRSRRR
;
A
#
# COMPACT_ATOMS: atom_id res chain seq x y z
N MET A 1 4.25 -35.49 -2.52
CA MET A 1 4.51 -34.41 -3.51
C MET A 1 5.28 -33.31 -2.80
N ALA A 2 6.32 -32.76 -3.42
CA ALA A 2 7.06 -31.66 -2.83
C ALA A 2 6.17 -30.40 -2.78
N SER A 3 6.41 -29.50 -1.81
CA SER A 3 5.66 -28.23 -1.69
C SER A 3 5.69 -27.41 -2.99
N HIS A 4 6.80 -27.49 -3.73
CA HIS A 4 6.98 -26.86 -5.04
C HIS A 4 6.00 -27.38 -6.10
N ASP A 5 5.73 -28.69 -6.14
CA ASP A 5 4.81 -29.31 -7.12
C ASP A 5 3.37 -28.81 -6.91
N ILE A 6 2.99 -28.58 -5.65
CA ILE A 6 1.65 -28.09 -5.28
C ILE A 6 1.49 -26.63 -5.72
N ILE A 7 2.51 -25.78 -5.50
CA ILE A 7 2.48 -24.38 -5.92
C ILE A 7 2.41 -24.26 -7.44
N ALA A 8 3.17 -25.06 -8.18
CA ALA A 8 3.13 -25.07 -9.65
C ALA A 8 1.73 -25.42 -10.17
N ARG A 9 1.09 -26.44 -9.58
CA ARG A 9 -0.29 -26.82 -9.92
C ARG A 9 -1.29 -25.70 -9.63
N LEU A 10 -1.25 -25.11 -8.43
CA LEU A 10 -2.15 -24.00 -8.07
C LEU A 10 -1.96 -22.78 -8.98
N THR A 11 -0.72 -22.54 -9.42
CA THR A 11 -0.40 -21.45 -10.37
C THR A 11 -1.05 -21.68 -11.73
N ALA A 12 -1.02 -22.93 -12.23
CA ALA A 12 -1.69 -23.30 -13.48
C ALA A 12 -3.22 -23.19 -13.37
N GLU A 13 -3.81 -23.63 -12.24
CA GLU A 13 -5.25 -23.50 -11.99
C GLU A 13 -5.68 -22.03 -11.89
N MET A 14 -4.85 -21.17 -11.29
CA MET A 14 -5.10 -19.73 -11.20
C MET A 14 -5.10 -19.06 -12.56
N ALA A 15 -4.14 -19.42 -13.44
CA ALA A 15 -4.10 -18.92 -14.81
C ALA A 15 -5.33 -19.36 -15.60
N ALA A 16 -5.75 -20.62 -15.48
CA ALA A 16 -6.97 -21.11 -16.14
C ALA A 16 -8.24 -20.39 -15.65
N ALA A 17 -8.35 -20.09 -14.35
CA ALA A 17 -9.46 -19.31 -13.82
C ALA A 17 -9.46 -17.86 -14.36
N ALA A 18 -8.28 -17.23 -14.49
CA ALA A 18 -8.15 -15.90 -15.06
C ALA A 18 -8.55 -15.86 -16.55
N GLU A 19 -8.14 -16.86 -17.35
CA GLU A 19 -8.58 -17.00 -18.76
C GLU A 19 -10.10 -17.21 -18.86
N ALA A 20 -10.70 -17.92 -17.91
CA ALA A 20 -12.15 -18.08 -17.80
C ALA A 20 -12.88 -16.86 -17.21
N GLN A 21 -12.17 -15.76 -16.91
CA GLN A 21 -12.68 -14.54 -16.28
C GLN A 21 -13.29 -14.75 -14.87
N ASP A 22 -12.94 -15.86 -14.21
CA ASP A 22 -13.32 -16.15 -12.82
C ASP A 22 -12.26 -15.57 -11.87
N PHE A 23 -12.32 -14.25 -11.69
CA PHE A 23 -11.34 -13.52 -10.87
C PHE A 23 -11.46 -13.82 -9.38
N GLU A 24 -12.64 -14.21 -8.90
CA GLU A 24 -12.84 -14.63 -7.50
C GLU A 24 -12.09 -15.94 -7.23
N ARG A 25 -12.22 -16.92 -8.13
CA ARG A 25 -11.46 -18.16 -8.03
C ARG A 25 -9.96 -17.94 -8.16
N ALA A 26 -9.53 -17.07 -9.08
CA ALA A 26 -8.13 -16.71 -9.24
C ALA A 26 -7.56 -16.03 -7.97
N ALA A 27 -8.32 -15.12 -7.34
CA ALA A 27 -7.91 -14.45 -6.11
C ALA A 27 -7.79 -15.42 -4.93
N ALA A 28 -8.72 -16.38 -4.79
CA ALA A 28 -8.64 -17.41 -3.77
C ALA A 28 -7.38 -18.27 -3.94
N LEU A 29 -7.06 -18.69 -5.17
CA LEU A 29 -5.86 -19.47 -5.49
C LEU A 29 -4.57 -18.68 -5.23
N ARG A 30 -4.52 -17.39 -5.57
CA ARG A 30 -3.41 -16.48 -5.25
C ARG A 30 -3.14 -16.44 -3.73
N ASN A 31 -4.18 -16.23 -2.93
CA ASN A 31 -4.05 -16.19 -1.46
C ASN A 31 -3.54 -17.53 -0.92
N GLU A 32 -4.04 -18.64 -1.47
CA GLU A 32 -3.64 -19.99 -1.10
C GLU A 32 -2.15 -20.26 -1.41
N ILE A 33 -1.65 -19.77 -2.56
CA ILE A 33 -0.24 -19.84 -2.94
C ILE A 33 0.62 -19.01 -1.97
N ALA A 34 0.19 -17.79 -1.63
CA ALA A 34 0.91 -16.91 -0.72
C ALA A 34 1.11 -17.55 0.66
N VAL A 35 0.07 -18.15 1.24
CA VAL A 35 0.15 -18.87 2.52
C VAL A 35 1.17 -20.01 2.46
N ARG A 36 1.19 -20.78 1.37
CA ARG A 36 2.14 -21.90 1.22
C ARG A 36 3.59 -21.44 1.05
N ARG A 37 3.83 -20.36 0.30
CA ARG A 37 5.17 -19.78 0.15
C ARG A 37 5.71 -19.30 1.50
N GLN A 38 4.87 -18.64 2.30
CA GLN A 38 5.23 -18.20 3.64
C GLN A 38 5.52 -19.38 4.58
N ALA A 39 4.70 -20.44 4.54
CA ALA A 39 4.91 -21.65 5.35
C ALA A 39 6.19 -22.42 4.98
N ALA A 40 6.65 -22.31 3.73
CA ALA A 40 7.90 -22.90 3.27
C ALA A 40 9.17 -22.10 3.68
N GLY A 41 9.02 -21.04 4.48
CA GLY A 41 10.12 -20.16 4.85
C GLY A 41 10.61 -19.27 3.71
N GLY A 42 9.73 -18.98 2.74
CA GLY A 42 10.03 -18.16 1.58
C GLY A 42 10.54 -16.76 1.99
N ASP A 43 11.50 -16.25 1.21
CA ASP A 43 12.10 -14.95 1.43
C ASP A 43 11.03 -13.85 1.30
N ALA A 44 11.18 -12.75 2.03
CA ALA A 44 10.22 -11.65 2.00
C ALA A 44 10.04 -11.02 0.60
N ALA A 45 10.98 -11.31 -0.31
CA ALA A 45 10.92 -10.95 -1.72
C ALA A 45 9.81 -11.68 -2.52
N ASP A 46 9.42 -12.89 -2.12
CA ASP A 46 8.39 -13.71 -2.79
C ASP A 46 6.97 -13.48 -2.23
N ALA A 47 6.86 -12.61 -1.21
CA ALA A 47 5.59 -12.24 -0.62
C ALA A 47 4.77 -11.37 -1.57
N ASP A 48 3.49 -11.66 -1.68
CA ASP A 48 2.59 -10.93 -2.55
C ASP A 48 2.08 -9.64 -1.88
N PHE A 49 2.63 -8.50 -2.29
CA PHE A 49 2.28 -7.19 -1.76
C PHE A 49 1.19 -6.45 -2.56
N ALA A 50 0.49 -7.09 -3.50
CA ALA A 50 -0.46 -6.36 -4.33
C ALA A 50 -1.58 -5.73 -3.48
N GLY A 51 -1.65 -4.40 -3.48
CA GLY A 51 -2.57 -3.59 -2.70
C GLY A 51 -2.05 -3.12 -1.33
N LEU A 52 -0.94 -3.68 -0.82
CA LEU A 52 -0.40 -3.31 0.48
C LEU A 52 0.70 -2.26 0.34
N LYS A 53 0.39 -1.01 0.65
CA LYS A 53 1.40 0.06 0.77
C LYS A 53 2.01 0.03 2.16
N ARG A 54 3.35 0.08 2.23
CA ARG A 54 4.06 0.20 3.52
C ARG A 54 3.58 1.46 4.24
N GLN A 55 3.08 1.29 5.46
CA GLN A 55 2.74 2.40 6.32
C GLN A 55 3.98 3.28 6.57
N GLN A 56 3.83 4.59 6.39
CA GLN A 56 4.92 5.55 6.61
C GLN A 56 4.89 6.00 8.08
N PRO A 57 5.99 5.82 8.83
CA PRO A 57 6.10 6.37 10.18
C PRO A 57 5.78 7.88 10.17
N GLY A 58 4.88 8.33 11.06
CA GLY A 58 4.41 9.72 11.11
C GLY A 58 3.16 10.03 10.26
N ALA A 59 2.74 9.13 9.37
CA ALA A 59 1.44 9.20 8.69
C ALA A 59 0.32 8.44 9.44
N MET A 60 0.63 7.89 10.61
CA MET A 60 -0.26 7.07 11.43
C MET A 60 -0.71 7.91 12.64
N GLY A 61 -1.86 8.57 12.54
CA GLY A 61 -2.40 9.40 13.63
C GLY A 61 -3.74 10.05 13.27
N ILE A 62 -4.59 10.27 14.27
CA ILE A 62 -5.87 10.97 14.10
C ILE A 62 -5.59 12.33 13.42
N GLY A 63 -6.00 12.48 12.16
CA GLY A 63 -5.80 13.70 11.36
C GLY A 63 -4.76 13.63 10.24
N SER A 64 -4.09 12.49 10.01
CA SER A 64 -3.22 12.28 8.83
C SER A 64 -4.00 12.00 7.54
N GLU A 65 -5.26 11.58 7.65
CA GLU A 65 -6.20 11.35 6.54
C GLU A 65 -7.00 12.60 6.13
N ARG A 66 -6.48 13.81 6.41
CA ARG A 66 -7.16 15.03 5.93
C ARG A 66 -6.99 15.13 4.41
N PRO A 67 -8.08 15.17 3.62
CA PRO A 67 -7.96 15.45 2.20
C PRO A 67 -7.37 16.85 2.01
N LYS A 68 -6.20 16.92 1.36
CA LYS A 68 -5.59 18.20 0.97
C LYS A 68 -6.35 18.70 -0.25
N ARG A 69 -6.99 19.86 -0.15
CA ARG A 69 -7.60 20.53 -1.31
C ARG A 69 -6.48 21.17 -2.11
N ASP A 70 -6.41 20.83 -3.40
CA ASP A 70 -5.51 21.52 -4.32
C ASP A 70 -6.01 22.94 -4.55
N ALA A 71 -5.07 23.88 -4.58
CA ALA A 71 -5.38 25.26 -4.94
C ALA A 71 -5.64 25.34 -6.45
N PRO A 72 -6.56 26.20 -6.91
CA PRO A 72 -6.77 26.39 -8.35
C PRO A 72 -5.53 26.97 -9.01
N GLU A 73 -5.38 26.72 -10.32
CA GLU A 73 -4.26 27.21 -11.13
C GLU A 73 -4.12 28.74 -11.00
N GLY A 74 -2.89 29.22 -10.75
CA GLY A 74 -2.60 30.64 -10.56
C GLY A 74 -2.98 31.24 -9.19
N TRP A 75 -3.51 30.45 -8.23
CA TRP A 75 -3.81 30.95 -6.90
C TRP A 75 -2.54 31.33 -6.13
N LYS A 76 -2.47 32.59 -5.66
CA LYS A 76 -1.40 33.08 -4.80
C LYS A 76 -1.95 33.32 -3.39
N PRO A 77 -1.39 32.68 -2.34
CA PRO A 77 -1.83 32.92 -0.97
C PRO A 77 -1.62 34.40 -0.58
N PRO A 78 -2.53 35.00 0.20
CA PRO A 78 -2.35 36.36 0.67
C PRO A 78 -1.13 36.46 1.58
N LYS A 79 -0.48 37.64 1.57
CA LYS A 79 0.62 37.92 2.49
C LYS A 79 0.12 37.81 3.93
N LYS A 80 0.88 37.12 4.78
CA LYS A 80 0.56 37.02 6.21
C LYS A 80 0.41 38.44 6.78
N PRO A 81 -0.67 38.74 7.52
CA PRO A 81 -0.80 40.02 8.18
C PRO A 81 0.37 40.23 9.14
N ASP A 82 0.76 41.49 9.33
CA ASP A 82 1.72 41.84 10.37
C ASP A 82 1.19 41.28 11.70
N PRO A 83 1.97 40.48 12.44
CA PRO A 83 1.51 39.92 13.69
C PRO A 83 1.18 40.99 14.75
N MET A 84 1.39 42.28 14.47
CA MET A 84 1.15 43.41 15.40
C MET A 84 1.78 43.15 16.78
N THR A 85 2.86 42.38 16.80
CA THR A 85 3.60 42.02 18.01
C THR A 85 5.05 42.43 17.80
N THR A 86 5.58 43.18 18.76
CA THR A 86 7.00 43.53 18.80
C THR A 86 7.80 42.27 19.16
N GLY A 87 8.60 41.78 18.21
CA GLY A 87 9.28 40.50 18.26
C GLY A 87 10.08 40.24 19.53
N ARG A 88 9.63 39.28 20.34
CA ARG A 88 10.50 38.61 21.30
C ARG A 88 11.13 37.40 20.60
N SER A 89 12.34 37.63 20.05
CA SER A 89 13.23 36.57 19.59
C SER A 89 13.31 35.46 20.65
N ARG A 90 12.91 34.23 20.29
CA ARG A 90 13.31 33.05 21.06
C ARG A 90 14.75 32.76 20.64
N ARG A 91 15.68 32.93 21.57
CA ARG A 91 17.08 32.48 21.41
C ARG A 91 17.09 31.00 21.02
N ARG A 92 18.05 30.69 20.14
CA ARG A 92 18.43 29.38 19.60
C ARG A 92 18.49 28.30 20.66
#